data_AF-A0A544XKG9-F1
#
_entry.id   AF-A0A544XKG9-F1
#
_cell.length_a   1.000
_cell.length_b   1.000
_cell.length_c   1.000
_cell.angle_alpha   90.00
_cell.angle_beta   90.00
_cell.angle_gamma   90.00
#
_symmetry.space_group_name_H-M   'P 1'
#
loop_
_entity.id
_entity.type
_entity.pdbx_description
1 polymer ?
#
loop_
_entity_poly.entity_id
_entity_poly.type
_entity_poly.pdbx_seq_one_letter_code
_entity_poly.pdbx_strand_id
1 'polypeptide(L)'
;MATEDPLRLLGRLRLGREEYCQRLLTMLILGGPYPRWNTPNAPSDRGARFLLELDALSFGTGAWDVRPQFVDEFDLPRRHDDEQGGAPDYAMLWPERLWMIELKTETASHRRGQLSGYLDLAEHHHPARRIDLSYLTPPMPHTPPAAQARTRFNHLTWAQVTPLITAVWGNGDDAERRVVELLLAALDSIGTDWSTWRTARLQVVPGTELEAPVADTQPTADPFKEAMALVDATARDGRQRALSHAVTDLQDLQELRLSLRQAICASPGPSPIHHVLPWIWNATTSGGTALTAAGAETGYELRLSRYRKPIC
;
A
#
# COMPACT_ATOMS: atom_id res chain seq x y z
N MET A 1 -7.09 -13.67 -16.61
CA MET A 1 -5.71 -13.23 -16.88
C MET A 1 -4.83 -13.94 -15.86
N ALA A 2 -3.66 -14.43 -16.27
CA ALA A 2 -2.80 -15.20 -15.38
C ALA A 2 -2.15 -14.32 -14.30
N THR A 3 -1.98 -14.88 -13.11
CA THR A 3 -1.19 -14.30 -12.01
C THR A 3 0.27 -14.11 -12.46
N GLU A 4 0.92 -13.02 -12.04
CA GLU A 4 2.34 -12.80 -12.31
C GLU A 4 3.19 -13.82 -11.53
N ASP A 5 4.28 -14.32 -12.13
CA ASP A 5 5.20 -15.20 -11.44
C ASP A 5 5.84 -14.47 -10.23
N PRO A 6 5.73 -15.01 -9.00
CA PRO A 6 6.23 -14.34 -7.81
C PRO A 6 7.74 -14.03 -7.82
N LEU A 7 8.57 -14.90 -8.42
CA LEU A 7 10.02 -14.65 -8.51
C LEU A 7 10.33 -13.58 -9.56
N ARG A 8 9.58 -13.54 -10.66
CA ARG A 8 9.68 -12.45 -11.63
C ARG A 8 9.31 -11.11 -10.97
N LEU A 9 8.23 -11.09 -10.18
CA LEU A 9 7.82 -9.92 -9.40
C LEU A 9 8.94 -9.49 -8.43
N LEU A 10 9.48 -10.44 -7.66
CA LEU A 10 10.56 -10.20 -6.69
C LEU A 10 11.84 -9.66 -7.35
N GLY A 11 12.16 -10.12 -8.56
CA GLY A 11 13.35 -9.68 -9.31
C GLY A 11 13.18 -8.31 -9.95
N ARG A 12 12.02 -8.06 -10.56
CA ARG A 12 11.68 -6.80 -11.26
C ARG A 12 11.51 -5.64 -10.28
N LEU A 13 10.85 -5.88 -9.15
CA LEU A 13 10.52 -4.84 -8.18
C LEU A 13 11.43 -4.95 -6.95
N ARG A 14 11.90 -3.81 -6.44
CA ARG A 14 12.70 -3.71 -5.21
C ARG A 14 11.80 -3.68 -3.96
N LEU A 15 10.91 -4.66 -3.85
CA LEU A 15 9.93 -4.73 -2.77
C LEU A 15 10.61 -5.09 -1.44
N GLY A 16 10.17 -4.47 -0.36
CA GLY A 16 10.37 -5.01 0.98
C GLY A 16 9.54 -6.29 1.16
N ARG A 17 9.72 -6.93 2.33
CA ARG A 17 8.99 -8.16 2.64
C ARG A 17 7.48 -7.91 2.73
N GLU A 18 7.09 -6.77 3.31
CA GLU A 18 5.69 -6.40 3.53
C GLU A 18 4.95 -6.26 2.21
N GLU A 19 5.50 -5.45 1.31
CA GLU A 19 4.90 -5.18 0.00
C GLU A 19 4.92 -6.43 -0.88
N TYR A 20 5.94 -7.27 -0.76
CA TYR A 20 5.96 -8.57 -1.45
C TYR A 20 4.84 -9.48 -0.95
N CYS A 21 4.71 -9.67 0.37
CA CYS A 21 3.65 -10.50 0.95
C CYS A 21 2.25 -9.96 0.61
N GLN A 22 2.05 -8.63 0.69
CA GLN A 22 0.80 -7.97 0.32
C GLN A 22 0.46 -8.25 -1.15
N ARG A 23 1.38 -8.02 -2.09
CA ARG A 23 1.14 -8.25 -3.52
C ARG A 23 0.77 -9.69 -3.83
N LEU A 24 1.47 -10.67 -3.24
CA LEU A 24 1.16 -12.09 -3.44
C LEU A 24 -0.24 -12.43 -2.89
N LEU A 25 -0.57 -11.94 -1.70
CA LEU A 25 -1.87 -12.18 -1.09
C LEU A 25 -3.00 -11.49 -1.88
N THR A 26 -2.80 -10.27 -2.37
CA THR A 26 -3.73 -9.56 -3.26
C THR A 26 -3.99 -10.36 -4.54
N MET A 27 -2.96 -10.89 -5.18
CA MET A 27 -3.13 -11.73 -6.37
C MET A 27 -3.93 -13.01 -6.08
N LEU A 28 -3.72 -13.65 -4.93
CA LEU A 28 -4.52 -14.81 -4.49
C LEU A 28 -5.98 -14.44 -4.22
N ILE A 29 -6.24 -13.31 -3.57
CA ILE A 29 -7.59 -12.81 -3.29
C ILE A 29 -8.35 -12.56 -4.61
N LEU A 30 -7.71 -11.89 -5.56
CA LEU A 30 -8.32 -11.55 -6.84
C LEU A 30 -8.37 -12.72 -7.83
N GLY A 31 -7.52 -13.74 -7.65
CA GLY A 31 -7.37 -14.83 -8.62
C GLY A 31 -6.83 -14.33 -9.96
N GLY A 32 -5.91 -13.37 -9.94
CA GLY A 32 -5.43 -12.68 -11.13
C GLY A 32 -4.25 -11.74 -10.87
N PRO A 33 -3.93 -10.84 -11.83
CA PRO A 33 -2.81 -9.91 -11.69
C PRO A 33 -3.07 -8.88 -10.58
N TYR A 34 -1.99 -8.30 -10.05
CA TYR A 34 -2.07 -7.22 -9.07
C TYR A 34 -2.77 -5.99 -9.69
N PRO A 35 -3.75 -5.38 -8.98
CA PRO A 35 -4.57 -4.30 -9.53
C PRO A 35 -3.83 -2.96 -9.47
N ARG A 36 -4.45 -1.93 -10.05
CA ARG A 36 -4.10 -0.54 -9.71
C ARG A 36 -4.51 -0.25 -8.27
N TRP A 37 -3.77 0.63 -7.61
CA TRP A 37 -4.06 1.05 -6.24
C TRP A 37 -5.43 1.71 -6.15
N ASN A 38 -6.06 1.56 -4.99
CA ASN A 38 -7.35 2.12 -4.65
C ASN A 38 -8.47 1.82 -5.68
N THR A 39 -8.37 0.71 -6.40
CA THR A 39 -9.39 0.29 -7.37
C THR A 39 -10.29 -0.79 -6.75
N PRO A 40 -11.62 -0.61 -6.73
CA PRO A 40 -12.55 -1.66 -6.30
C PRO A 40 -12.55 -2.85 -7.25
N ASN A 41 -12.37 -4.04 -6.70
CA ASN A 41 -12.39 -5.31 -7.41
C ASN A 41 -13.31 -6.30 -6.71
N ALA A 42 -13.97 -7.17 -7.47
CA ALA A 42 -14.65 -8.32 -6.88
C ALA A 42 -13.60 -9.39 -6.52
N PRO A 43 -13.57 -9.91 -5.29
CA PRO A 43 -12.69 -11.03 -4.97
C PRO A 43 -13.16 -12.29 -5.72
N SER A 44 -12.20 -13.14 -6.07
CA SER A 44 -12.47 -14.48 -6.61
C SER A 44 -13.27 -15.33 -5.59
N ASP A 45 -13.80 -16.48 -5.98
CA ASP A 45 -14.54 -17.32 -5.04
C ASP A 45 -13.66 -17.82 -3.88
N ARG A 46 -12.41 -18.15 -4.16
CA ARG A 46 -11.43 -18.52 -3.12
C ARG A 46 -11.00 -17.32 -2.29
N GLY A 47 -10.78 -16.16 -2.92
CA GLY A 47 -10.50 -14.92 -2.20
C GLY A 47 -11.64 -14.50 -1.27
N ALA A 48 -12.88 -14.60 -1.72
CA ALA A 48 -14.06 -14.32 -0.91
C ALA A 48 -14.16 -15.30 0.28
N ARG A 49 -13.86 -16.59 0.06
CA ARG A 49 -13.78 -17.58 1.14
C ARG A 49 -12.71 -17.24 2.16
N PHE A 50 -11.49 -16.93 1.72
CA PHE A 50 -10.40 -16.53 2.63
C PHE A 50 -10.78 -15.31 3.45
N LEU A 51 -11.29 -14.26 2.80
CA LEU A 51 -11.69 -13.03 3.47
C LEU A 51 -12.86 -13.26 4.45
N LEU A 52 -13.79 -14.18 4.16
CA LEU A 52 -14.86 -14.56 5.08
C LEU A 52 -14.31 -15.30 6.31
N GLU A 53 -13.40 -16.26 6.12
CA GLU A 53 -12.74 -16.97 7.22
C GLU A 53 -11.89 -16.01 8.07
N LEU A 54 -11.24 -15.03 7.44
CA LEU A 54 -10.48 -13.97 8.13
C LEU A 54 -11.40 -13.00 8.90
N ASP A 55 -12.58 -12.68 8.38
CA ASP A 55 -13.61 -11.90 9.07
C ASP A 55 -14.17 -12.66 10.27
N ALA A 56 -14.39 -13.97 10.11
CA ALA A 56 -14.79 -14.86 11.21
C ALA A 56 -13.74 -14.87 12.32
N LEU A 57 -12.46 -14.97 11.95
CA LEU A 57 -11.34 -14.91 12.89
C LEU A 57 -11.21 -13.53 13.55
N SER A 58 -11.47 -12.45 12.81
CA SER A 58 -11.35 -11.08 13.30
C SER A 58 -12.52 -10.68 14.21
N PHE A 59 -13.75 -11.01 13.84
CA PHE A 59 -14.97 -10.41 14.40
C PHE A 59 -16.12 -11.40 14.62
N GLY A 60 -15.92 -12.69 14.40
CA GLY A 60 -16.92 -13.74 14.59
C GLY A 60 -18.00 -13.81 13.50
N THR A 61 -17.79 -13.16 12.35
CA THR A 61 -18.74 -13.17 11.23
C THR A 61 -18.76 -14.53 10.53
N GLY A 62 -19.89 -15.24 10.56
CA GLY A 62 -20.01 -16.58 9.95
C GLY A 62 -20.46 -16.63 8.49
N ALA A 63 -21.06 -15.53 7.99
CA ALA A 63 -21.56 -15.43 6.62
C ALA A 63 -21.71 -13.96 6.21
N TRP A 64 -21.73 -13.71 4.90
CA TRP A 64 -22.08 -12.41 4.32
C TRP A 64 -23.33 -12.53 3.46
N ASP A 65 -24.26 -11.59 3.61
CA ASP A 65 -25.43 -11.50 2.73
C ASP A 65 -25.04 -11.04 1.32
N VAL A 66 -24.00 -10.21 1.23
CA VAL A 66 -23.47 -9.65 -0.02
C VAL A 66 -21.94 -9.74 -0.01
N ARG A 67 -21.35 -10.10 -1.14
CA ARG A 67 -19.89 -10.12 -1.31
C ARG A 67 -19.35 -8.68 -1.32
N PRO A 68 -18.32 -8.34 -0.52
CA PRO A 68 -17.72 -7.01 -0.54
C PRO A 68 -16.98 -6.74 -1.85
N GLN A 69 -16.77 -5.45 -2.15
CA GLN A 69 -15.67 -5.05 -3.01
C GLN A 69 -14.36 -5.09 -2.21
N PHE A 70 -13.29 -5.61 -2.80
CA PHE A 70 -11.94 -5.59 -2.26
C PHE A 70 -11.14 -4.45 -2.90
N VAL A 71 -10.42 -3.70 -2.09
CA VAL A 71 -9.53 -2.62 -2.52
C VAL A 71 -8.17 -2.85 -1.88
N ASP A 72 -7.11 -2.83 -2.69
CA ASP A 72 -5.72 -2.80 -2.26
C ASP A 72 -5.23 -1.35 -2.28
N GLU A 73 -4.40 -0.97 -1.30
CA GLU A 73 -3.92 0.41 -1.10
C GLU A 73 -5.09 1.40 -1.02
N PHE A 74 -5.96 1.20 -0.01
CA PHE A 74 -7.21 1.94 0.09
C PHE A 74 -6.96 3.41 0.46
N ASP A 75 -7.29 4.35 -0.41
CA ASP A 75 -7.04 5.77 -0.17
C ASP A 75 -8.08 6.34 0.80
N LEU A 76 -7.63 6.73 1.99
CA LEU A 76 -8.35 7.58 2.93
C LEU A 76 -7.86 9.03 2.76
N PRO A 77 -8.60 9.89 2.05
CA PRO A 77 -8.11 11.22 1.74
C PRO A 77 -7.91 12.07 3.01
N ARG A 78 -6.93 12.98 2.97
CA ARG A 78 -6.80 14.02 4.00
C ARG A 78 -8.05 14.94 4.05
N ARG A 79 -8.37 15.49 5.22
CA ARG A 79 -9.47 16.46 5.40
C ARG A 79 -9.04 17.88 5.05
N HIS A 80 -7.75 18.18 5.22
CA HIS A 80 -7.14 19.46 4.89
C HIS A 80 -5.66 19.28 4.49
N ASP A 81 -5.04 20.30 3.90
CA ASP A 81 -3.73 20.17 3.24
C ASP A 81 -2.56 19.81 4.16
N ASP A 82 -2.64 20.19 5.43
CA ASP A 82 -1.62 19.91 6.46
C ASP A 82 -1.76 18.54 7.12
N GLU A 83 -2.81 17.79 6.79
CA GLU A 83 -3.02 16.44 7.29
C GLU A 83 -2.48 15.42 6.30
N GLN A 84 -1.91 14.33 6.84
CA GLN A 84 -1.57 13.14 6.07
C GLN A 84 -2.86 12.35 5.79
N GLY A 85 -3.03 11.88 4.55
CA GLY A 85 -4.05 10.85 4.28
C GLY A 85 -3.69 9.53 4.94
N GLY A 86 -4.49 8.49 4.68
CA GLY A 86 -4.16 7.12 5.04
C GLY A 86 -4.22 6.20 3.85
N ALA A 87 -3.42 5.15 3.89
CA ALA A 87 -3.52 4.05 2.94
C ALA A 87 -3.47 2.72 3.70
N PRO A 88 -4.58 2.25 4.32
CA PRO A 88 -4.64 0.88 4.80
C PRO A 88 -4.38 -0.09 3.66
N ASP A 89 -3.58 -1.12 3.91
CA ASP A 89 -3.15 -2.06 2.87
C ASP A 89 -4.36 -2.67 2.14
N TYR A 90 -5.41 -3.06 2.87
CA TYR A 90 -6.67 -3.52 2.28
C TYR A 90 -7.91 -2.83 2.85
N ALA A 91 -8.95 -2.77 2.02
CA ALA A 91 -10.31 -2.50 2.46
C ALA A 91 -11.35 -3.42 1.79
N MET A 92 -12.32 -3.87 2.58
CA MET A 92 -13.53 -4.54 2.13
C MET A 92 -14.71 -3.59 2.30
N LEU A 93 -15.43 -3.33 1.21
CA LEU A 93 -16.51 -2.35 1.13
C LEU A 93 -17.86 -3.05 0.97
N TRP A 94 -18.71 -2.87 1.97
CA TRP A 94 -20.16 -3.11 1.91
C TRP A 94 -20.92 -1.78 1.93
N PRO A 95 -22.23 -1.77 1.60
CA PRO A 95 -23.07 -0.59 1.80
C PRO A 95 -23.01 -0.05 3.25
N GLU A 96 -23.05 -0.94 4.23
CA GLU A 96 -23.19 -0.64 5.66
C GLU A 96 -21.90 -0.81 6.48
N ARG A 97 -20.81 -1.29 5.88
CA ARG A 97 -19.57 -1.63 6.58
C ARG A 97 -18.35 -1.33 5.72
N LEU A 98 -17.34 -0.73 6.34
CA LEU A 98 -15.98 -0.65 5.84
C LEU A 98 -15.11 -1.47 6.79
N TRP A 99 -14.45 -2.50 6.28
CA TRP A 99 -13.44 -3.24 7.03
C TRP A 99 -12.08 -2.99 6.40
N MET A 100 -11.17 -2.41 7.17
CA MET A 100 -9.79 -2.14 6.78
C MET A 100 -8.87 -3.20 7.39
N ILE A 101 -7.80 -3.54 6.67
CA ILE A 101 -6.72 -4.38 7.18
C ILE A 101 -5.41 -3.63 6.99
N GLU A 102 -4.64 -3.55 8.07
CA GLU A 102 -3.24 -3.10 8.04
C GLU A 102 -2.36 -4.32 8.37
N LEU A 103 -1.39 -4.58 7.50
CA LEU A 103 -0.41 -5.64 7.59
C LEU A 103 0.91 -5.07 8.12
N LYS A 104 1.64 -5.88 8.90
CA LYS A 104 3.06 -5.65 9.12
C LYS A 104 3.82 -6.96 8.98
N THR A 105 5.01 -6.93 8.39
CA THR A 105 5.92 -8.10 8.42
C THR A 105 7.08 -7.93 9.38
N GLU A 106 7.28 -6.72 9.92
CA GLU A 106 8.34 -6.42 10.88
C GLU A 106 7.80 -5.64 12.07
N THR A 107 8.27 -5.94 13.29
CA THR A 107 7.85 -5.19 14.49
C THR A 107 8.24 -3.72 14.40
N ALA A 108 9.38 -3.44 13.74
CA ALA A 108 9.90 -2.09 13.57
C ALA A 108 9.11 -1.24 12.57
N SER A 109 8.25 -1.84 11.72
CA SER A 109 7.42 -1.08 10.77
C SER A 109 6.16 -0.48 11.42
N HIS A 110 5.90 -0.76 12.70
CA HIS A 110 4.79 -0.14 13.42
C HIS A 110 5.02 1.37 13.63
N ARG A 111 4.12 2.17 13.07
CA ARG A 111 4.09 3.63 13.25
C ARG A 111 3.07 4.01 14.33
N ARG A 112 3.54 4.71 15.37
CA ARG A 112 2.67 5.14 16.48
C ARG A 112 1.55 6.05 15.97
N GLY A 113 0.30 5.73 16.32
CA GLY A 113 -0.87 6.54 15.96
C GLY A 113 -1.44 6.27 14.56
N GLN A 114 -0.78 5.47 13.73
CA GLN A 114 -1.24 5.14 12.37
C GLN A 114 -2.65 4.55 12.37
N LEU A 115 -2.89 3.52 13.18
CA LEU A 115 -4.18 2.83 13.27
C LEU A 115 -5.31 3.76 13.75
N SER A 116 -5.03 4.63 14.72
CA SER A 116 -6.00 5.64 15.17
C SER A 116 -6.30 6.66 14.07
N GLY A 117 -5.28 7.12 13.33
CA GLY A 117 -5.47 8.02 12.20
C GLY A 117 -6.34 7.43 11.10
N TYR A 118 -6.18 6.13 10.79
CA TYR A 118 -7.04 5.45 9.83
C TYR A 118 -8.49 5.38 10.28
N LEU A 119 -8.75 5.06 11.56
CA LEU A 119 -10.11 5.04 12.10
C LEU A 119 -10.74 6.43 12.04
N ASP A 120 -10.02 7.48 12.43
CA ASP A 120 -10.53 8.85 12.40
C ASP A 120 -10.88 9.33 10.97
N LEU A 121 -10.01 9.03 9.99
CA LEU A 121 -10.26 9.35 8.58
C LEU A 121 -11.44 8.52 8.02
N ALA A 122 -11.51 7.23 8.36
CA ALA A 122 -12.58 6.35 7.92
C ALA A 122 -13.94 6.78 8.48
N GLU A 123 -14.02 7.16 9.76
CA GLU A 123 -15.25 7.68 10.35
C GLU A 123 -15.72 8.97 9.69
N HIS A 124 -14.78 9.86 9.33
CA HIS A 124 -15.07 11.11 8.65
C HIS A 124 -15.63 10.90 7.24
N HIS A 125 -14.98 10.06 6.43
CA HIS A 125 -15.35 9.85 5.03
C HIS A 125 -16.48 8.84 4.83
N HIS A 126 -16.72 7.97 5.82
CA HIS A 126 -17.76 6.95 5.77
C HIS A 126 -18.73 7.05 6.95
N PRO A 127 -19.42 8.19 7.14
CA PRO A 127 -20.24 8.44 8.33
C PRO A 127 -21.46 7.52 8.44
N ALA A 128 -21.87 6.83 7.37
CA ALA A 128 -22.98 5.88 7.38
C ALA A 128 -22.56 4.43 7.62
N ARG A 129 -21.25 4.12 7.59
CA ARG A 129 -20.75 2.74 7.72
C ARG A 129 -20.32 2.42 9.15
N ARG A 130 -20.41 1.15 9.53
CA ARG A 130 -19.62 0.59 10.64
C ARG A 130 -18.17 0.46 10.16
N ILE A 131 -17.21 0.77 11.01
CA ILE A 131 -15.79 0.75 10.66
C ILE A 131 -15.11 -0.36 11.45
N ASP A 132 -14.48 -1.30 10.76
CA ASP A 132 -13.69 -2.34 11.39
C ASP A 132 -12.25 -2.23 10.94
N LEU A 133 -11.31 -2.54 11.83
CA LEU A 133 -9.89 -2.58 11.54
C LEU A 133 -9.28 -3.85 12.09
N SER A 134 -8.72 -4.68 11.22
CA SER A 134 -7.85 -5.79 11.62
C SER A 134 -6.39 -5.38 11.44
N TYR A 135 -5.58 -5.58 12.46
CA TYR A 135 -4.13 -5.39 12.40
C TYR A 135 -3.47 -6.77 12.34
N LEU A 136 -2.75 -7.07 11.27
CA LEU A 136 -2.15 -8.39 11.02
C LEU A 136 -0.63 -8.29 11.03
N THR A 137 0.01 -8.83 12.07
CA THR A 137 1.46 -8.64 12.28
C THR A 137 2.16 -9.93 12.73
N PRO A 138 3.49 -9.94 12.90
CA PRO A 138 4.13 -10.92 13.77
C PRO A 138 3.68 -10.71 15.23
N PRO A 139 3.92 -11.65 16.16
CA PRO A 139 3.68 -11.40 17.57
C PRO A 139 4.46 -10.17 18.06
N MET A 140 3.76 -9.11 18.46
CA MET A 140 4.36 -7.88 18.96
C MET A 140 3.47 -7.16 19.98
N PRO A 141 4.07 -6.42 20.92
CA PRO A 141 3.32 -5.48 21.73
C PRO A 141 2.71 -4.39 20.85
N HIS A 142 1.44 -4.07 21.08
CA HIS A 142 0.78 -2.92 20.48
C HIS A 142 -0.17 -2.30 21.51
N THR A 143 -0.50 -1.03 21.30
CA THR A 143 -1.58 -0.37 22.03
C THR A 143 -2.78 -0.32 21.10
N PRO A 144 -3.88 -1.02 21.42
CA PRO A 144 -5.10 -0.93 20.63
C PRO A 144 -5.58 0.52 20.52
N PRO A 145 -6.14 0.93 19.38
CA PRO A 145 -6.82 2.22 19.29
C PRO A 145 -7.99 2.27 20.28
N ALA A 146 -8.34 3.48 20.72
CA ALA A 146 -9.48 3.67 21.60
C ALA A 146 -10.77 3.21 20.90
N ALA A 147 -11.57 2.39 21.61
CA ALA A 147 -12.86 1.96 21.09
C ALA A 147 -13.80 3.15 20.93
N GLN A 148 -14.42 3.27 19.76
CA GLN A 148 -15.50 4.22 19.48
C GLN A 148 -16.79 3.43 19.21
N ALA A 149 -17.95 4.08 19.33
CA ALA A 149 -19.24 3.38 19.32
C ALA A 149 -19.53 2.55 18.05
N ARG A 150 -18.93 2.92 16.91
CA ARG A 150 -19.11 2.25 15.61
C ARG A 150 -17.84 1.59 15.09
N THR A 151 -16.80 1.52 15.92
CA THR A 151 -15.52 0.95 15.55
C THR A 151 -15.29 -0.39 16.24
N ARG A 152 -14.78 -1.36 15.49
CA ARG A 152 -14.21 -2.58 16.07
C ARG A 152 -12.76 -2.69 15.64
N PHE A 153 -11.94 -3.17 16.56
CA PHE A 153 -10.54 -3.42 16.33
C PHE A 153 -10.21 -4.84 16.74
N ASN A 154 -9.43 -5.55 15.93
CA ASN A 154 -8.83 -6.79 16.34
C ASN A 154 -7.37 -6.89 15.86
N HIS A 155 -6.53 -7.54 16.67
CA HIS A 155 -5.14 -7.83 16.34
C HIS A 155 -5.01 -9.33 16.08
N LEU A 156 -4.48 -9.67 14.91
CA LEU A 156 -4.20 -11.03 14.47
C LEU A 156 -2.71 -11.18 14.21
N THR A 157 -2.23 -12.41 14.34
CA THR A 157 -0.86 -12.77 13.97
C THR A 157 -0.81 -13.53 12.66
N TRP A 158 0.29 -13.41 11.91
CA TRP A 158 0.53 -14.24 10.72
C TRP A 158 0.40 -15.74 11.02
N ALA A 159 0.81 -16.19 12.21
CA ALA A 159 0.65 -17.58 12.64
C ALA A 159 -0.82 -18.06 12.66
N GLN A 160 -1.77 -17.15 12.93
CA GLN A 160 -3.21 -17.46 12.91
C GLN A 160 -3.77 -17.45 11.47
N VAL A 161 -3.19 -16.66 10.56
CA VAL A 161 -3.69 -16.47 9.19
C VAL A 161 -3.08 -17.47 8.19
N THR A 162 -1.83 -17.88 8.38
CA THR A 162 -1.14 -18.87 7.52
C THR A 162 -1.94 -20.17 7.33
N PRO A 163 -2.57 -20.76 8.36
CA PRO A 163 -3.43 -21.93 8.18
C PRO A 163 -4.62 -21.69 7.24
N LEU A 164 -5.21 -20.48 7.25
CA LEU A 164 -6.30 -20.11 6.34
C LEU A 164 -5.81 -20.04 4.89
N ILE A 165 -4.62 -19.48 4.65
CA ILE A 165 -4.01 -19.42 3.31
C ILE A 165 -3.85 -20.84 2.76
N THR A 166 -3.26 -21.74 3.54
CA THR A 166 -3.07 -23.15 3.14
C THR A 166 -4.41 -23.86 2.92
N ALA A 167 -5.41 -23.64 3.78
CA ALA A 167 -6.71 -24.29 3.66
C ALA A 167 -7.48 -23.88 2.38
N VAL A 168 -7.34 -22.62 1.96
CA VAL A 168 -8.05 -22.09 0.79
C VAL A 168 -7.33 -22.42 -0.52
N TRP A 169 -5.99 -22.26 -0.56
CA TRP A 169 -5.22 -22.34 -1.81
C TRP A 169 -4.19 -23.48 -1.87
N GLY A 170 -3.97 -24.24 -0.79
CA GLY A 170 -2.97 -25.32 -0.76
C GLY A 170 -3.23 -26.44 -1.78
N ASN A 171 -4.49 -26.63 -2.18
CA ASN A 171 -4.91 -27.57 -3.24
C ASN A 171 -5.27 -26.85 -4.55
N GLY A 172 -4.70 -25.67 -4.77
CA GLY A 172 -4.87 -24.91 -6.01
C GLY A 172 -4.15 -25.51 -7.21
N ASP A 173 -4.26 -24.80 -8.32
CA ASP A 173 -3.46 -25.11 -9.51
C ASP A 173 -1.96 -24.83 -9.29
N ASP A 174 -1.13 -25.15 -10.27
CA ASP A 174 0.33 -24.97 -10.16
C ASP A 174 0.73 -23.52 -9.89
N ALA A 175 0.03 -22.54 -10.48
CA ALA A 175 0.33 -21.13 -10.31
C ALA A 175 -0.06 -20.65 -8.90
N GLU A 176 -1.24 -21.01 -8.42
CA GLU A 176 -1.68 -20.72 -7.05
C GLU A 176 -0.75 -21.35 -6.02
N ARG A 177 -0.39 -22.64 -6.19
CA ARG A 177 0.53 -23.33 -5.29
C ARG A 177 1.90 -22.66 -5.24
N ARG A 178 2.42 -22.20 -6.38
CA ARG A 178 3.68 -21.45 -6.47
C ARG A 178 3.61 -20.13 -5.70
N VAL A 179 2.50 -19.39 -5.81
CA VAL A 179 2.28 -18.14 -5.07
C VAL A 179 2.20 -18.42 -3.57
N VAL A 180 1.44 -19.44 -3.16
CA VAL A 180 1.32 -19.85 -1.76
C VAL A 180 2.68 -20.26 -1.19
N GLU A 181 3.44 -21.10 -1.89
CA GLU A 181 4.76 -21.55 -1.44
C GLU A 181 5.69 -20.36 -1.14
N LEU A 182 5.77 -19.40 -2.06
CA LEU A 182 6.65 -18.24 -1.90
C LEU A 182 6.14 -17.20 -0.90
N LEU A 183 4.81 -17.04 -0.77
CA LEU A 183 4.21 -16.22 0.27
C LEU A 183 4.52 -16.80 1.66
N LEU A 184 4.28 -18.10 1.85
CA LEU A 184 4.56 -18.76 3.13
C LEU A 184 6.06 -18.75 3.45
N ALA A 185 6.93 -18.99 2.46
CA ALA A 185 8.38 -18.90 2.66
C ALA A 185 8.85 -17.48 3.01
N ALA A 186 8.18 -16.43 2.53
CA ALA A 186 8.48 -15.05 2.90
C ALA A 186 7.98 -14.74 4.32
N LEU A 187 6.78 -15.20 4.70
CA LEU A 187 6.24 -15.06 6.06
C LEU A 187 7.06 -15.83 7.09
N ASP A 188 7.51 -17.05 6.77
CA ASP A 188 8.39 -17.85 7.63
C ASP A 188 9.78 -17.20 7.80
N SER A 189 10.17 -16.28 6.90
CA SER A 189 11.43 -15.55 6.98
C SER A 189 11.38 -14.28 7.85
N ILE A 190 10.22 -13.97 8.46
CA ILE A 190 10.07 -12.82 9.35
C ILE A 190 11.10 -12.88 10.49
N GLY A 191 11.76 -11.76 10.76
CA GLY A 191 12.86 -11.68 11.73
C GLY A 191 14.23 -12.11 11.18
N THR A 192 14.33 -12.47 9.90
CA THR A 192 15.61 -12.67 9.20
C THR A 192 15.95 -11.49 8.28
N ASP A 193 17.17 -11.45 7.74
CA ASP A 193 17.58 -10.41 6.79
C ASP A 193 16.88 -10.60 5.43
N TRP A 194 15.97 -9.68 5.08
CA TRP A 194 15.20 -9.73 3.84
C TRP A 194 16.09 -9.71 2.58
N SER A 195 17.14 -8.90 2.59
CA SER A 195 18.05 -8.76 1.45
C SER A 195 18.77 -10.07 1.12
N THR A 196 19.24 -10.77 2.15
CA THR A 196 19.86 -12.09 2.03
C THR A 196 18.85 -13.13 1.54
N TRP A 197 17.64 -13.17 2.12
CA TRP A 197 16.58 -14.09 1.69
C TRP A 197 16.22 -13.86 0.22
N ARG A 198 16.00 -12.60 -0.18
CA ARG A 198 15.65 -12.22 -1.55
C ARG A 198 16.74 -12.63 -2.53
N THR A 199 18.00 -12.34 -2.21
CA THR A 199 19.15 -12.70 -3.05
C THR A 199 19.24 -14.22 -3.26
N ALA A 200 19.08 -15.00 -2.18
CA ALA A 200 19.10 -16.46 -2.25
C ALA A 200 17.98 -17.02 -3.15
N ARG A 201 16.77 -16.44 -3.11
CA ARG A 201 15.65 -16.88 -3.97
C ARG A 201 15.85 -16.56 -5.44
N LEU A 202 16.42 -15.40 -5.75
CA LEU A 202 16.69 -15.00 -7.14
C LEU A 202 17.83 -15.79 -7.80
N GLN A 203 18.76 -16.35 -7.01
CA GLN A 203 19.86 -17.19 -7.51
C GLN A 203 19.43 -18.61 -7.93
N VAL A 204 18.27 -19.09 -7.47
CA VAL A 204 17.82 -20.48 -7.64
C VAL A 204 17.03 -20.70 -8.95
N VAL A 205 16.93 -19.70 -9.84
CA VAL A 205 16.20 -19.83 -11.11
C VAL A 205 17.17 -20.09 -12.29
N PRO A 206 17.47 -21.35 -12.63
CA PRO A 206 18.28 -21.66 -13.81
C PRO A 206 17.50 -21.39 -15.10
N GLY A 207 18.11 -20.68 -16.06
CA GLY A 207 17.62 -20.57 -17.44
C GLY A 207 16.61 -19.45 -17.72
N THR A 208 16.18 -18.69 -16.72
CA THR A 208 15.60 -17.36 -16.98
C THR A 208 16.74 -16.37 -17.10
N GLU A 209 16.96 -15.87 -18.31
CA GLU A 209 17.42 -14.50 -18.50
C GLU A 209 16.36 -13.59 -17.84
N LEU A 210 16.39 -13.49 -16.50
CA LEU A 210 15.81 -12.34 -15.84
C LEU A 210 16.50 -11.16 -16.50
N GLU A 211 15.71 -10.29 -17.17
CA GLU A 211 16.21 -9.00 -17.67
C GLU A 211 17.18 -8.46 -16.63
N ALA A 212 18.42 -8.22 -17.06
CA ALA A 212 19.55 -8.03 -16.15
C ALA A 212 19.09 -7.18 -14.95
N PRO A 213 19.31 -7.63 -13.70
CA PRO A 213 18.89 -6.87 -12.54
C PRO A 213 19.33 -5.44 -12.79
N VAL A 214 18.39 -4.49 -12.78
CA VAL A 214 18.72 -3.06 -12.98
C VAL A 214 19.87 -2.78 -12.04
N ALA A 215 21.06 -2.63 -12.62
CA ALA A 215 22.31 -2.82 -11.91
C ALA A 215 22.27 -1.97 -10.65
N ASP A 216 22.73 -2.55 -9.54
CA ASP A 216 22.76 -1.93 -8.21
C ASP A 216 23.75 -0.74 -8.12
N THR A 217 24.10 -0.16 -9.26
CA THR A 217 25.13 0.86 -9.45
C THR A 217 24.57 2.28 -9.50
N GLN A 218 23.24 2.46 -9.55
CA GLN A 218 22.66 3.76 -9.25
C GLN A 218 22.38 3.83 -7.74
N PRO A 219 22.94 4.82 -7.01
CA PRO A 219 22.45 5.15 -5.69
C PRO A 219 20.94 5.30 -5.79
N THR A 220 20.18 4.70 -4.87
CA THR A 220 18.77 5.06 -4.70
C THR A 220 18.74 6.56 -4.50
N ALA A 221 18.41 7.29 -5.56
CA ALA A 221 18.39 8.73 -5.49
C ALA A 221 17.37 9.10 -4.42
N ASP A 222 17.79 9.90 -3.46
CA ASP A 222 16.95 10.33 -2.35
C ASP A 222 15.69 10.99 -2.94
N PRO A 223 14.50 10.36 -2.81
CA PRO A 223 13.28 10.84 -3.46
C PRO A 223 12.90 12.24 -2.98
N PHE A 224 13.23 12.57 -1.73
CA PHE A 224 13.02 13.89 -1.18
C PHE A 224 13.91 14.94 -1.87
N LYS A 225 15.20 14.63 -2.05
CA LYS A 225 16.13 15.53 -2.75
C LYS A 225 15.72 15.75 -4.21
N GLU A 226 15.32 14.69 -4.91
CA GLU A 226 14.81 14.80 -6.28
C GLU A 226 13.56 15.67 -6.34
N ALA A 227 12.61 15.42 -5.44
CA ALA A 227 11.38 16.18 -5.40
C ALA A 227 11.62 17.66 -5.05
N MET A 228 12.56 17.99 -4.15
CA MET A 228 12.96 19.37 -3.90
C MET A 228 13.60 20.03 -5.13
N ALA A 229 14.38 19.30 -5.93
CA ALA A 229 14.88 19.84 -7.19
C ALA A 229 13.74 20.14 -8.19
N LEU A 230 12.68 19.31 -8.20
CA LEU A 230 11.48 19.57 -8.99
C LEU A 230 10.68 20.77 -8.45
N VAL A 231 10.66 21.00 -7.13
CA VAL A 231 10.06 22.19 -6.51
C VAL A 231 10.73 23.44 -7.07
N ASP A 232 12.07 23.50 -7.01
CA ASP A 232 12.84 24.65 -7.51
C ASP A 232 12.61 24.89 -9.00
N ALA A 233 12.61 23.83 -9.81
CA ALA A 233 12.35 23.93 -11.24
C ALA A 233 10.93 24.46 -11.52
N THR A 234 9.93 23.96 -10.81
CA THR A 234 8.52 24.36 -10.91
C THR A 234 8.29 25.80 -10.44
N ALA A 235 8.99 26.23 -9.39
CA ALA A 235 8.95 27.60 -8.91
C ALA A 235 9.50 28.57 -9.97
N ARG A 236 10.58 28.18 -10.66
CA ARG A 236 11.27 28.99 -11.65
C ARG A 236 10.44 29.24 -12.91
N ASP A 237 9.81 28.21 -13.46
CA ASP A 237 9.14 28.30 -14.77
C ASP A 237 7.61 28.08 -14.75
N GLY A 238 7.05 27.72 -13.59
CA GLY A 238 5.62 27.47 -13.43
C GLY A 238 5.09 26.21 -14.10
N ARG A 239 5.94 25.37 -14.70
CA ARG A 239 5.51 24.13 -15.37
C ARG A 239 5.26 23.04 -14.34
N GLN A 240 4.09 22.41 -14.43
CA GLN A 240 3.78 21.25 -13.60
C GLN A 240 4.76 20.10 -13.91
N ARG A 241 5.21 19.43 -12.85
CA ARG A 241 6.09 18.26 -12.92
C ARG A 241 5.56 17.14 -12.02
N ALA A 242 6.04 15.93 -12.26
CA ALA A 242 5.78 14.79 -11.40
C ALA A 242 7.10 14.12 -11.04
N LEU A 243 7.17 13.57 -9.84
CA LEU A 243 8.32 12.82 -9.37
C LEU A 243 8.31 11.42 -10.02
N SER A 244 9.33 11.11 -10.81
CA SER A 244 9.51 9.79 -11.45
C SER A 244 10.09 8.74 -10.50
N HIS A 245 9.72 8.79 -9.22
CA HIS A 245 10.15 7.82 -8.23
C HIS A 245 9.13 6.67 -8.17
N ALA A 246 9.63 5.45 -8.27
CA ALA A 246 8.81 4.26 -8.11
C ALA A 246 8.55 4.02 -6.61
N VAL A 247 7.57 4.72 -6.04
CA VAL A 247 7.04 4.40 -4.72
C VAL A 247 6.42 3.00 -4.74
N THR A 248 6.59 2.25 -3.65
CA THR A 248 6.14 0.86 -3.53
C THR A 248 4.73 0.73 -2.97
N ASP A 249 4.24 1.77 -2.29
CA ASP A 249 2.92 1.93 -1.68
C ASP A 249 2.44 3.39 -1.69
N LEU A 250 1.14 3.60 -1.39
CA LEU A 250 0.51 4.92 -1.40
C LEU A 250 0.82 5.74 -0.14
N GLN A 251 1.09 5.06 0.98
CA GLN A 251 1.37 5.70 2.27
C GLN A 251 2.67 6.52 2.22
N ASP A 252 3.75 5.96 1.67
CA ASP A 252 5.04 6.62 1.50
C ASP A 252 4.94 7.83 0.56
N LEU A 253 4.05 7.77 -0.44
CA LEU A 253 3.76 8.92 -1.31
C LEU A 253 3.09 10.07 -0.54
N GLN A 254 2.18 9.77 0.40
CA GLN A 254 1.54 10.75 1.28
C GLN A 254 2.56 11.39 2.24
N GLU A 255 3.48 10.59 2.78
CA GLU A 255 4.54 11.06 3.69
C GLU A 255 5.55 11.95 2.97
N LEU A 256 5.97 11.55 1.78
CA LEU A 256 6.85 12.36 0.95
C LEU A 256 6.20 13.70 0.60
N ARG A 257 4.92 13.69 0.19
CA ARG A 257 4.15 14.93 -0.06
C ARG A 257 4.17 15.86 1.15
N LEU A 258 3.87 15.33 2.34
CA LEU A 258 3.79 16.14 3.56
C LEU A 258 5.16 16.68 3.97
N SER A 259 6.20 15.85 3.89
CA SER A 259 7.59 16.25 4.17
C SER A 259 8.04 17.38 3.25
N LEU A 260 7.72 17.31 1.96
CA LEU A 260 8.04 18.38 1.01
C LEU A 260 7.29 19.67 1.32
N ARG A 261 5.99 19.57 1.67
CA ARG A 261 5.21 20.74 2.08
C ARG A 261 5.84 21.43 3.29
N GLN A 262 6.21 20.66 4.32
CA GLN A 262 6.86 21.19 5.52
C GLN A 262 8.19 21.87 5.18
N ALA A 263 9.02 21.26 4.34
CA ALA A 263 10.29 21.83 3.92
C ALA A 263 10.13 23.12 3.09
N ILE A 264 9.12 23.18 2.21
CA ILE A 264 8.77 24.40 1.49
C ILE A 264 8.39 25.52 2.47
N CYS A 265 7.51 25.24 3.43
CA CYS A 265 7.08 26.23 4.42
C CYS A 265 8.19 26.65 5.40
N ALA A 266 9.12 25.76 5.70
CA ALA A 266 10.27 26.07 6.56
C ALA A 266 11.36 26.90 5.85
N SER A 267 11.27 27.09 4.52
CA SER A 267 12.24 27.87 3.77
C SER A 267 12.22 29.36 4.17
N PRO A 268 13.39 29.97 4.44
CA PRO A 268 13.45 31.32 4.99
C PRO A 268 13.12 32.41 3.96
N GLY A 269 12.37 33.42 4.41
CA GLY A 269 12.05 34.63 3.65
C GLY A 269 11.06 34.41 2.50
N PRO A 270 10.59 35.47 1.83
CA PRO A 270 9.69 35.32 0.68
C PRO A 270 10.40 34.59 -0.46
N SER A 271 9.97 33.37 -0.78
CA SER A 271 10.60 32.54 -1.82
C SER A 271 9.58 32.09 -2.88
N PRO A 272 9.94 32.06 -4.18
CA PRO A 272 9.07 31.53 -5.22
C PRO A 272 8.60 30.09 -4.96
N ILE A 273 9.36 29.30 -4.18
CA ILE A 273 8.99 27.92 -3.84
C ILE A 273 7.77 27.86 -2.93
N HIS A 274 7.46 28.92 -2.16
CA HIS A 274 6.24 29.01 -1.35
C HIS A 274 4.97 28.99 -2.20
N HIS A 275 5.08 29.14 -3.51
CA HIS A 275 3.96 29.02 -4.45
C HIS A 275 3.83 27.63 -5.07
N VAL A 276 4.71 26.68 -4.76
CA VAL A 276 4.66 25.33 -5.31
C VAL A 276 3.95 24.41 -4.33
N LEU A 277 2.87 23.78 -4.76
CA LEU A 277 2.15 22.80 -3.97
C LEU A 277 2.56 21.38 -4.41
N PRO A 278 3.10 20.55 -3.50
CA PRO A 278 3.14 19.11 -3.69
C PRO A 278 1.74 18.51 -3.46
N TRP A 279 1.23 17.74 -4.41
CA TRP A 279 -0.07 17.08 -4.32
C TRP A 279 -0.05 15.74 -5.04
N ILE A 280 -0.91 14.81 -4.63
CA ILE A 280 -0.99 13.47 -5.23
C ILE A 280 -2.05 13.50 -6.33
N TRP A 281 -1.63 13.17 -7.54
CA TRP A 281 -2.54 12.91 -8.64
C TRP A 281 -3.09 11.50 -8.52
N ASN A 282 -4.41 11.38 -8.71
CA ASN A 282 -5.16 10.14 -8.71
C ASN A 282 -5.87 10.01 -10.06
N ALA A 283 -5.62 8.91 -10.76
CA ALA A 283 -6.18 8.64 -12.09
C ALA A 283 -7.71 8.67 -12.15
N THR A 284 -8.37 8.38 -11.02
CA THR A 284 -9.82 8.31 -10.90
C THR A 284 -10.46 9.69 -10.65
N THR A 285 -9.80 10.59 -9.92
CA THR A 285 -10.43 11.83 -9.43
C THR A 285 -9.77 13.13 -9.92
N SER A 286 -8.46 13.12 -10.23
CA SER A 286 -7.71 14.34 -10.55
C SER A 286 -7.84 14.80 -12.02
N GLY A 287 -8.39 13.97 -12.90
CA GLY A 287 -8.47 14.23 -14.35
C GLY A 287 -7.09 14.24 -15.04
N GLY A 288 -7.09 14.33 -16.38
CA GLY A 288 -5.85 14.29 -17.19
C GLY A 288 -5.20 12.90 -17.25
N THR A 289 -3.93 12.83 -17.66
CA THR A 289 -3.15 11.59 -17.77
C THR A 289 -1.94 11.62 -16.86
N ALA A 290 -1.42 10.45 -16.48
CA ALA A 290 -0.16 10.34 -15.74
C ALA A 290 1.00 11.03 -16.49
N LEU A 291 1.93 11.63 -15.74
CA LEU A 291 3.14 12.26 -16.28
C LEU A 291 4.36 11.35 -16.15
N THR A 292 4.25 10.28 -15.37
CA THR A 292 5.31 9.29 -15.12
C THR A 292 4.84 7.89 -15.48
N ALA A 293 5.79 6.98 -15.72
CA ALA A 293 5.50 5.56 -15.91
C ALA A 293 4.89 4.94 -14.64
N ALA A 294 5.43 5.28 -13.46
CA ALA A 294 4.90 4.83 -12.18
C ALA A 294 3.43 5.23 -12.01
N GLY A 295 3.09 6.49 -12.27
CA GLY A 295 1.70 6.96 -12.20
C GLY A 295 0.75 6.29 -13.20
N ALA A 296 1.26 5.87 -14.37
CA ALA A 296 0.47 5.11 -15.33
C ALA A 296 0.22 3.65 -14.88
N GLU A 297 1.19 3.06 -14.19
CA GLU A 297 1.12 1.69 -13.64
C GLU A 297 0.22 1.64 -12.40
N THR A 298 0.47 2.50 -11.42
CA THR A 298 -0.22 2.47 -10.10
C THR A 298 -1.52 3.25 -10.07
N GLY A 299 -1.67 4.26 -10.93
CA GLY A 299 -2.76 5.24 -10.88
C GLY A 299 -2.50 6.43 -9.96
N TYR A 300 -1.31 6.52 -9.36
CA TYR A 300 -0.94 7.55 -8.40
C TYR A 300 0.46 8.11 -8.67
N GLU A 301 0.62 9.44 -8.59
CA GLU A 301 1.95 10.07 -8.64
C GLU A 301 1.99 11.39 -7.86
N LEU A 302 3.15 11.72 -7.31
CA LEU A 302 3.37 13.00 -6.65
C LEU A 302 3.65 14.08 -7.71
N ARG A 303 2.78 15.09 -7.76
CA ARG A 303 2.87 16.24 -8.65
C ARG A 303 3.24 17.51 -7.90
N LEU A 304 3.89 18.40 -8.65
CA LEU A 304 4.32 19.72 -8.21
C LEU A 304 3.73 20.74 -9.17
N SER A 305 2.88 21.62 -8.65
CA SER A 305 2.22 22.66 -9.45
C SER A 305 2.38 24.02 -8.78
N ARG A 306 2.56 25.07 -9.57
CA ARG A 306 2.67 26.44 -9.07
C ARG A 306 1.30 27.11 -9.00
N TYR A 307 1.04 27.79 -7.88
CA TYR A 307 -0.20 28.50 -7.59
C TYR A 307 0.04 30.00 -7.39
N ARG A 308 -1.01 30.80 -7.57
CA ARG A 308 -0.92 32.25 -7.38
C ARG A 308 -0.78 32.64 -5.91
N LYS A 309 -1.52 31.96 -5.03
CA LYS A 309 -1.39 32.14 -3.58
C LYS A 309 -0.25 31.27 -3.07
N PRO A 310 0.55 31.76 -2.12
CA PRO A 310 1.52 30.91 -1.48
C PRO A 310 0.78 29.87 -0.62
N ILE A 311 1.39 28.70 -0.48
CA ILE A 311 0.83 27.53 0.22
C ILE A 311 1.15 27.56 1.73
N CYS A 312 1.97 28.53 2.12
CA CYS A 312 2.34 28.98 3.44
C CYS A 312 2.17 30.52 3.39
#